data_AF-A0A5N0EH13-F1
#
_entry.id   AF-A0A5N0EH13-F1
#
_cell.length_a   1.000
_cell.length_b   1.000
_cell.length_c   1.000
_cell.angle_alpha   90.00
_cell.angle_beta   90.00
_cell.angle_gamma   90.00
#
_symmetry.space_group_name_H-M   'P 1'
#
loop_
_entity.id
_entity.type
_entity.pdbx_description
1 polymer ?
#
loop_
_entity_poly.entity_id
_entity_poly.type
_entity_poly.pdbx_seq_one_letter_code
_entity_poly.pdbx_strand_id
1 'polypeptide(L)'
;MTSETPVALVLPQTPLAQAVLALTLQVESPAIANHSIRSFVFARLFADHIQAASDADYDPDLLFAATVLHDIGLSEAGNGHRRFEVDGADKAAEFLTEQGLGAAAVDSVWEAIALHTTQHIADRRGTLSMLTTNGISLDFGKDTEFISDELGAAIHAQYPRHSMATSVVDVIVEQATARPDKAPPFSPAFSLMLERRAGQRTMLEHAADLGRWGN
;
A
#
# COMPACT_ATOMS: atom_id res chain seq x y z
N MET A 1 11.75 -20.58 -24.03
CA MET A 1 11.20 -20.93 -22.71
C MET A 1 10.00 -20.02 -22.52
N THR A 2 8.80 -20.57 -22.49
CA THR A 2 7.58 -19.81 -22.16
C THR A 2 7.73 -19.34 -20.73
N SER A 3 7.88 -18.02 -20.51
CA SER A 3 7.83 -17.47 -19.16
C SER A 3 6.39 -17.57 -18.69
N GLU A 4 6.05 -18.67 -18.02
CA GLU A 4 4.81 -18.69 -17.24
C GLU A 4 4.98 -17.64 -16.14
N THR A 5 4.11 -16.63 -16.16
CA THR A 5 4.00 -15.65 -15.10
C THR A 5 3.74 -16.39 -13.79
N PRO A 6 4.61 -16.25 -12.76
CA PRO A 6 4.35 -16.81 -11.44
C PRO A 6 2.92 -16.53 -10.99
N VAL A 7 2.21 -17.53 -10.45
CA VAL A 7 0.79 -17.41 -10.03
C VAL A 7 0.57 -16.22 -9.08
N ALA A 8 1.57 -15.88 -8.26
CA ALA A 8 1.54 -14.73 -7.36
C ALA A 8 1.39 -13.36 -8.08
N LEU A 9 1.81 -13.26 -9.34
CA LEU A 9 1.74 -12.04 -10.15
C LEU A 9 0.41 -11.88 -10.90
N VAL A 10 -0.46 -12.89 -10.86
CA VAL A 10 -1.78 -12.81 -11.49
C VAL A 10 -2.71 -12.03 -10.57
N LEU A 11 -3.09 -10.82 -11.00
CA LEU A 11 -4.06 -9.99 -10.28
C LEU A 11 -5.48 -10.56 -10.43
N PRO A 12 -6.37 -10.38 -9.42
CA PRO A 12 -7.76 -10.79 -9.52
C PRO A 12 -8.43 -10.13 -10.73
N GLN A 13 -9.31 -10.89 -11.40
CA GLN A 13 -10.03 -10.44 -12.60
C GLN A 13 -11.52 -10.19 -12.32
N THR A 14 -11.88 -10.02 -11.05
CA THR A 14 -13.23 -9.70 -10.61
C THR A 14 -13.61 -8.28 -11.05
N PRO A 15 -14.90 -7.96 -11.21
CA PRO A 15 -15.33 -6.61 -11.54
C PRO A 15 -14.81 -5.56 -10.56
N LEU A 16 -14.78 -5.90 -9.26
CA LEU A 16 -14.23 -5.01 -8.23
C LEU A 16 -12.74 -4.74 -8.44
N ALA A 17 -11.93 -5.80 -8.63
CA ALA A 17 -10.49 -5.63 -8.82
C ALA A 17 -10.16 -4.81 -10.08
N GLN A 18 -10.92 -5.01 -11.16
CA GLN A 18 -10.77 -4.20 -12.37
C GLN A 18 -11.10 -2.72 -12.11
N ALA A 19 -12.17 -2.43 -11.36
CA ALA A 19 -12.55 -1.07 -11.01
C ALA A 19 -11.53 -0.39 -10.10
N VAL A 20 -11.03 -1.10 -9.07
CA VAL A 20 -9.96 -0.65 -8.17
C VAL A 20 -8.69 -0.31 -8.96
N LEU A 21 -8.25 -1.22 -9.83
CA LEU A 21 -7.05 -1.02 -10.63
C LEU A 21 -7.21 0.16 -11.59
N ALA A 22 -8.38 0.30 -12.24
CA ALA A 22 -8.66 1.41 -13.13
C ALA A 22 -8.61 2.76 -12.41
N LEU A 23 -9.22 2.87 -11.22
CA LEU A 23 -9.16 4.08 -10.41
C LEU A 23 -7.72 4.43 -10.02
N THR A 24 -6.97 3.44 -9.53
CA THR A 24 -5.58 3.61 -9.09
C THR A 24 -4.69 4.12 -10.20
N LEU A 25 -4.74 3.48 -11.38
CA LEU A 25 -3.98 3.89 -12.56
C LEU A 25 -4.41 5.26 -13.12
N GLN A 26 -5.62 5.71 -12.80
CA GLN A 26 -6.12 7.03 -13.21
C GLN A 26 -5.62 8.16 -12.29
N VAL A 27 -5.50 7.91 -10.98
CA VAL A 27 -5.31 8.98 -9.97
C VAL A 27 -3.92 9.01 -9.35
N GLU A 28 -3.15 7.93 -9.45
CA GLU A 28 -1.81 7.82 -8.88
C GLU A 28 -0.71 7.94 -9.94
N SER A 29 0.48 8.37 -9.51
CA SER A 29 1.66 8.32 -10.38
C SER A 29 2.07 6.86 -10.65
N PRO A 30 2.79 6.56 -11.75
CA PRO A 30 3.25 5.20 -12.02
C PRO A 30 4.06 4.57 -10.87
N ALA A 31 4.84 5.37 -10.13
CA ALA A 31 5.62 4.88 -8.99
C ALA A 31 4.73 4.41 -7.83
N ILE A 32 3.71 5.21 -7.49
CA ILE A 32 2.76 4.91 -6.39
C ILE A 32 1.83 3.77 -6.82
N ALA A 33 1.27 3.80 -8.03
CA ALA A 33 0.40 2.74 -8.51
C ALA A 33 1.12 1.38 -8.56
N ASN A 34 2.38 1.35 -9.02
CA ASN A 34 3.16 0.12 -8.98
C ASN A 34 3.48 -0.33 -7.55
N HIS A 35 3.74 0.59 -6.61
CA HIS A 35 3.90 0.29 -5.19
C HIS A 35 2.64 -0.36 -4.60
N SER A 36 1.48 0.23 -4.85
CA SER A 36 0.17 -0.29 -4.42
C SER A 36 -0.09 -1.70 -4.97
N ILE A 37 0.22 -1.95 -6.24
CA ILE A 37 0.07 -3.28 -6.86
C ILE A 37 1.09 -4.29 -6.30
N ARG A 38 2.36 -3.89 -6.13
CA ARG A 38 3.37 -4.78 -5.51
C ARG A 38 3.00 -5.12 -4.07
N SER A 39 2.45 -4.18 -3.32
CA SER A 39 1.98 -4.39 -1.95
C SER A 39 0.92 -5.50 -1.87
N PHE A 40 0.01 -5.57 -2.85
CA PHE A 40 -0.93 -6.70 -2.97
C PHE A 40 -0.22 -8.03 -3.22
N VAL A 41 0.72 -8.06 -4.17
CA VAL A 41 1.48 -9.29 -4.51
C VAL A 41 2.25 -9.79 -3.29
N PHE A 42 2.93 -8.90 -2.58
CA PHE A 42 3.64 -9.24 -1.35
C PHE A 42 2.70 -9.67 -0.23
N ALA A 43 1.53 -9.05 -0.08
CA ALA A 43 0.52 -9.47 0.90
C ALA A 43 0.07 -10.93 0.66
N ARG A 44 -0.12 -11.34 -0.60
CA ARG A 44 -0.44 -12.74 -0.94
C ARG A 44 0.71 -13.70 -0.63
N LEU A 45 1.93 -13.33 -0.98
CA LEU A 45 3.10 -14.14 -0.65
C LEU A 45 3.28 -14.30 0.86
N PHE A 46 3.01 -13.25 1.62
CA PHE A 46 3.03 -13.28 3.07
C PHE A 46 1.92 -14.17 3.63
N ALA A 47 0.70 -14.06 3.10
CA ALA A 47 -0.42 -14.92 3.47
C ALA A 47 -0.09 -16.41 3.26
N ASP A 48 0.52 -16.76 2.13
CA ASP A 48 0.99 -18.13 1.85
C ASP A 48 2.10 -18.56 2.82
N HIS A 49 3.05 -17.67 3.12
CA HIS A 49 4.16 -17.93 4.04
C HIS A 49 3.69 -18.25 5.47
N ILE A 50 2.70 -17.49 5.97
CA ILE A 50 2.13 -17.70 7.32
C ILE A 50 0.97 -18.71 7.33
N GLN A 51 0.68 -19.33 6.19
CA GLN A 51 -0.40 -20.31 6.01
C GLN A 51 -1.81 -19.74 6.27
N ALA A 52 -2.00 -18.44 6.10
CA ALA A 52 -3.30 -17.76 6.16
C ALA A 52 -3.90 -17.64 4.76
N ALA A 53 -4.11 -18.76 4.06
CA ALA A 53 -4.39 -18.78 2.62
C ALA A 53 -5.82 -19.21 2.25
N SER A 54 -6.74 -19.33 3.20
CA SER A 54 -8.12 -19.73 2.90
C SER A 54 -9.07 -18.53 2.88
N ASP A 55 -10.16 -18.63 2.10
CA ASP A 55 -11.27 -17.63 2.12
C ASP A 55 -11.91 -17.46 3.51
N ALA A 56 -11.62 -18.38 4.44
CA ALA A 56 -12.02 -18.24 5.84
C ALA A 56 -11.14 -17.24 6.60
N ASP A 57 -9.92 -16.98 6.12
CA ASP A 57 -8.94 -16.11 6.77
C ASP A 57 -9.06 -14.66 6.28
N TYR A 58 -9.29 -14.45 4.98
CA TYR A 58 -9.57 -13.13 4.39
C TYR A 58 -10.25 -13.25 3.01
N ASP A 59 -10.93 -12.19 2.59
CA ASP A 59 -11.49 -12.06 1.24
C ASP A 59 -10.42 -11.48 0.27
N PRO A 60 -10.01 -12.20 -0.80
CA PRO A 60 -8.98 -11.73 -1.73
C PRO A 60 -9.31 -10.42 -2.45
N ASP A 61 -10.59 -10.16 -2.72
CA ASP A 61 -11.04 -8.92 -3.38
C ASP A 61 -10.94 -7.74 -2.40
N LEU A 62 -11.21 -7.96 -1.11
CA LEU A 62 -11.01 -6.93 -0.08
C LEU A 62 -9.52 -6.68 0.19
N LEU A 63 -8.68 -7.73 0.17
CA LEU A 63 -7.22 -7.54 0.26
C LEU A 63 -6.69 -6.74 -0.93
N PHE A 64 -7.17 -7.03 -2.14
CA PHE A 64 -6.83 -6.26 -3.33
C PHE A 64 -7.25 -4.80 -3.19
N ALA A 65 -8.50 -4.54 -2.78
CA ALA A 65 -8.98 -3.17 -2.56
C ALA A 65 -8.16 -2.43 -1.49
N ALA A 66 -7.91 -3.06 -0.33
CA ALA A 66 -7.18 -2.45 0.77
C ALA A 66 -5.72 -2.13 0.42
N THR A 67 -5.03 -3.04 -0.25
CA THR A 67 -3.62 -2.82 -0.65
C THR A 67 -3.50 -1.85 -1.81
N VAL A 68 -4.35 -1.97 -2.83
CA VAL A 68 -4.20 -1.17 -4.05
C VAL A 68 -4.71 0.27 -3.86
N LEU A 69 -5.63 0.52 -2.91
CA LEU A 69 -6.13 1.86 -2.59
C LEU A 69 -5.46 2.52 -1.37
N HIS A 70 -4.47 1.88 -0.72
CA HIS A 70 -3.97 2.38 0.57
C HIS A 70 -3.38 3.80 0.50
N ASP A 71 -2.79 4.14 -0.65
CA ASP A 71 -2.16 5.44 -0.93
C ASP A 71 -3.07 6.40 -1.71
N ILE A 72 -4.37 6.09 -1.90
CA ILE A 72 -5.27 6.97 -2.64
C ILE A 72 -5.44 8.36 -1.98
N GLY A 73 -5.15 8.47 -0.67
CA GLY A 73 -5.06 9.74 0.06
C GLY A 73 -3.94 10.67 -0.43
N LEU A 74 -2.97 10.14 -1.18
CA LEU A 74 -1.89 10.89 -1.83
C LEU A 74 -2.30 11.46 -3.20
N SER A 75 -3.43 11.03 -3.75
CA SER A 75 -4.00 11.62 -4.97
C SER A 75 -4.60 13.00 -4.72
N GLU A 76 -4.83 13.78 -5.78
CA GLU A 76 -5.51 15.07 -5.67
C GLU A 76 -6.92 14.92 -5.08
N ALA A 77 -7.65 13.87 -5.48
CA ALA A 77 -9.00 13.60 -5.00
C ALA A 77 -9.03 13.14 -3.52
N GLY A 78 -7.94 12.55 -3.04
CA GLY A 78 -7.77 12.13 -1.65
C GLY A 78 -7.08 13.18 -0.76
N ASN A 79 -6.70 14.35 -1.30
CA ASN A 79 -5.95 15.35 -0.55
C ASN A 79 -6.85 16.25 0.33
N GLY A 80 -7.46 15.65 1.36
CA GLY A 80 -8.36 16.29 2.30
C GLY A 80 -7.67 17.13 3.40
N HIS A 81 -8.17 17.01 4.62
CA HIS A 81 -7.71 17.78 5.80
C HIS A 81 -7.30 16.88 6.97
N ARG A 82 -7.36 15.56 6.82
CA ARG A 82 -6.89 14.60 7.82
C ARG A 82 -5.55 14.03 7.39
N ARG A 83 -4.98 13.12 8.20
CA ARG A 83 -3.80 12.38 7.75
C ARG A 83 -4.13 11.62 6.45
N PHE A 84 -3.13 11.43 5.58
CA PHE A 84 -3.36 10.80 4.28
C PHE A 84 -3.93 9.39 4.40
N GLU A 85 -3.60 8.66 5.47
CA GLU A 85 -4.14 7.33 5.72
C GLU A 85 -5.66 7.37 5.94
N VAL A 86 -6.15 8.41 6.62
CA VAL A 86 -7.58 8.58 6.94
C VAL A 86 -8.33 9.16 5.74
N ASP A 87 -7.78 10.19 5.08
CA ASP A 87 -8.39 10.71 3.86
C ASP A 87 -8.46 9.63 2.77
N GLY A 88 -7.42 8.79 2.66
CA GLY A 88 -7.39 7.65 1.74
C GLY A 88 -8.41 6.57 2.10
N ALA A 89 -8.52 6.21 3.39
CA ALA A 89 -9.53 5.27 3.86
C ALA A 89 -10.96 5.78 3.58
N ASP A 90 -11.24 7.06 3.86
CA ASP A 90 -12.53 7.70 3.56
C ASP A 90 -12.83 7.63 2.05
N LYS A 91 -11.83 7.95 1.21
CA LYS A 91 -12.00 7.93 -0.25
C LYS A 91 -12.21 6.52 -0.80
N ALA A 92 -11.50 5.53 -0.27
CA ALA A 92 -11.71 4.14 -0.61
C ALA A 92 -13.12 3.68 -0.18
N ALA A 93 -13.59 4.08 1.00
CA ALA A 93 -14.92 3.71 1.47
C ALA A 93 -16.05 4.29 0.61
N GLU A 94 -15.94 5.56 0.18
CA GLU A 94 -16.84 6.16 -0.80
C GLU A 94 -16.90 5.32 -2.08
N PHE A 95 -15.74 5.07 -2.68
CA PHE A 95 -15.62 4.33 -3.93
C PHE A 95 -16.19 2.91 -3.82
N LEU A 96 -15.84 2.17 -2.78
CA LEU A 96 -16.30 0.79 -2.58
C LEU A 96 -17.80 0.71 -2.31
N THR A 97 -18.36 1.70 -1.62
CA THR A 97 -19.82 1.82 -1.45
C THR A 97 -20.50 2.05 -2.81
N GLU A 98 -19.93 2.88 -3.68
CA GLU A 98 -20.42 3.09 -5.06
C GLU A 98 -20.29 1.81 -5.93
N GLN A 99 -19.27 0.99 -5.68
CA GLN A 99 -19.14 -0.35 -6.30
C GLN A 99 -20.14 -1.39 -5.72
N GLY A 100 -20.96 -1.01 -4.73
CA GLY A 100 -22.02 -1.85 -4.19
C GLY A 100 -21.59 -2.78 -3.05
N LEU A 101 -20.42 -2.57 -2.44
CA LEU A 101 -20.00 -3.35 -1.28
C LEU A 101 -20.86 -3.05 -0.06
N GLY A 102 -21.11 -4.07 0.75
CA GLY A 102 -21.82 -3.91 2.02
C GLY A 102 -20.98 -3.19 3.07
N ALA A 103 -21.64 -2.50 3.99
CA ALA A 103 -21.00 -1.66 5.01
C ALA A 103 -19.88 -2.36 5.81
N ALA A 104 -20.06 -3.65 6.15
CA ALA A 104 -19.04 -4.40 6.90
C ALA A 104 -17.75 -4.63 6.09
N ALA A 105 -17.86 -4.84 4.78
CA ALA A 105 -16.71 -5.00 3.90
C ALA A 105 -16.02 -3.65 3.62
N VAL A 106 -16.82 -2.59 3.50
CA VAL A 106 -16.29 -1.22 3.38
C VAL A 106 -15.54 -0.82 4.65
N ASP A 107 -16.09 -1.09 5.83
CA ASP A 107 -15.49 -0.78 7.13
C ASP A 107 -14.17 -1.54 7.35
N SER A 108 -14.09 -2.81 6.95
CA SER A 108 -12.86 -3.59 7.08
C SER A 108 -11.74 -3.09 6.17
N VAL A 109 -12.06 -2.67 4.93
CA VAL A 109 -11.08 -2.04 4.03
C VAL A 109 -10.67 -0.66 4.55
N TRP A 110 -11.62 0.14 5.04
CA TRP A 110 -11.33 1.43 5.67
C TRP A 110 -10.36 1.24 6.84
N GLU A 111 -10.60 0.27 7.72
CA GLU A 111 -9.73 -0.03 8.87
C GLU A 111 -8.31 -0.43 8.43
N ALA A 112 -8.20 -1.32 7.45
CA ALA A 112 -6.91 -1.77 6.93
C ALA A 112 -6.10 -0.60 6.35
N ILE A 113 -6.75 0.28 5.58
CA ILE A 113 -6.10 1.47 5.01
C ILE A 113 -5.75 2.48 6.10
N ALA A 114 -6.66 2.81 7.03
CA ALA A 114 -6.39 3.80 8.06
C ALA A 114 -5.22 3.41 8.99
N LEU A 115 -4.96 2.11 9.14
CA LEU A 115 -3.92 1.56 10.01
C LEU A 115 -2.63 1.18 9.30
N HIS A 116 -2.52 1.31 7.99
CA HIS A 116 -1.44 0.73 7.20
C HIS A 116 -0.03 1.26 7.56
N THR A 117 0.07 2.45 8.14
CA THR A 117 1.34 3.02 8.63
C THR A 117 1.65 2.72 10.09
N THR A 118 0.78 1.97 10.78
CA THR A 118 0.85 1.70 12.22
C THR A 118 0.94 0.21 12.50
N GLN A 119 2.07 -0.38 12.09
CA GLN A 119 2.46 -1.77 12.36
C GLN A 119 2.33 -2.11 13.87
N HIS A 120 2.09 -3.38 14.21
CA HIS A 120 1.69 -3.88 15.53
C HIS A 120 0.27 -3.53 15.98
N ILE A 121 -0.27 -2.35 15.61
CA ILE A 121 -1.70 -2.09 15.81
C ILE A 121 -2.49 -2.82 14.72
N ALA A 122 -2.09 -2.66 13.45
CA ALA A 122 -2.72 -3.36 12.33
C ALA A 122 -2.72 -4.90 12.51
N ASP A 123 -1.64 -5.46 13.06
CA ASP A 123 -1.52 -6.90 13.35
C ASP A 123 -2.56 -7.43 14.35
N ARG A 124 -3.22 -6.53 15.10
CA ARG A 124 -4.25 -6.86 16.09
C ARG A 124 -5.66 -6.55 15.61
N ARG A 125 -5.82 -6.13 14.35
CA ARG A 125 -7.08 -5.66 13.74
C ARG A 125 -7.53 -6.55 12.59
N GLY A 126 -7.35 -7.86 12.77
CA GLY A 126 -7.78 -8.90 11.83
C GLY A 126 -6.78 -9.16 10.71
N THR A 127 -7.02 -10.26 9.99
CA THR A 127 -6.14 -10.76 8.92
C THR A 127 -5.97 -9.73 7.81
N LEU A 128 -7.04 -9.04 7.40
CA LEU A 128 -6.99 -8.04 6.33
C LEU A 128 -5.99 -6.92 6.66
N SER A 129 -6.13 -6.26 7.81
CA SER A 129 -5.24 -5.19 8.27
C SER A 129 -3.78 -5.64 8.39
N MET A 130 -3.57 -6.84 8.94
CA MET A 130 -2.25 -7.46 9.07
C MET A 130 -1.62 -7.69 7.68
N LEU A 131 -2.32 -8.35 6.76
CA LEU A 131 -1.80 -8.66 5.43
C LEU A 131 -1.54 -7.38 4.61
N THR A 132 -2.43 -6.38 4.68
CA THR A 132 -2.23 -5.08 4.01
C THR A 132 -0.94 -4.41 4.50
N THR A 133 -0.77 -4.29 5.81
CA THR A 133 0.40 -3.60 6.40
C THR A 133 1.71 -4.34 6.14
N ASN A 134 1.70 -5.67 6.21
CA ASN A 134 2.89 -6.48 5.96
C ASN A 134 3.24 -6.53 4.46
N GLY A 135 2.25 -6.57 3.57
CA GLY A 135 2.47 -6.46 2.11
C GLY A 135 3.15 -5.15 1.71
N ILE A 136 2.70 -4.03 2.29
CA ILE A 136 3.34 -2.71 2.10
C ILE A 136 4.77 -2.74 2.64
N SER A 137 4.97 -3.24 3.86
CA SER A 137 6.29 -3.32 4.49
C SER A 137 7.30 -4.17 3.71
N LEU A 138 6.84 -5.28 3.12
CA LEU A 138 7.62 -6.14 2.24
C LEU A 138 8.05 -5.41 0.96
N ASP A 139 7.21 -4.53 0.39
CA ASP A 139 7.62 -3.73 -0.76
C ASP A 139 8.69 -2.66 -0.43
N PHE A 140 8.75 -2.24 0.83
CA PHE A 140 9.86 -1.43 1.36
C PHE A 140 11.10 -2.28 1.74
N GLY A 141 11.07 -3.60 1.54
CA GLY A 141 12.21 -4.49 1.73
C GLY A 141 12.35 -5.07 3.14
N LYS A 142 11.34 -4.96 4.00
CA LYS A 142 11.34 -5.56 5.35
C LYS A 142 10.88 -7.02 5.33
N ASP A 143 11.48 -7.85 6.17
CA ASP A 143 11.06 -9.25 6.41
C ASP A 143 10.95 -10.11 5.13
N THR A 144 11.84 -9.88 4.16
CA THR A 144 11.78 -10.47 2.81
C THR A 144 12.45 -11.84 2.68
N GLU A 145 13.01 -12.39 3.76
CA GLU A 145 13.89 -13.56 3.75
C GLU A 145 13.25 -14.82 3.14
N PHE A 146 11.91 -14.91 3.19
CA PHE A 146 11.17 -16.04 2.62
C PHE A 146 10.91 -15.93 1.10
N ILE A 147 11.22 -14.80 0.49
CA ILE A 147 11.01 -14.54 -0.94
C ILE A 147 12.31 -14.85 -1.69
N SER A 148 12.25 -15.60 -2.79
CA SER A 148 13.45 -15.90 -3.58
C SER A 148 13.89 -14.70 -4.43
N ASP A 149 15.18 -14.63 -4.78
CA ASP A 149 15.70 -13.55 -5.64
C ASP A 149 15.04 -13.58 -7.02
N GLU A 150 14.75 -14.77 -7.58
CA GLU A 150 14.10 -14.88 -8.88
C GLU A 150 12.67 -14.32 -8.86
N LEU A 151 11.92 -14.62 -7.79
CA LEU A 151 10.56 -14.11 -7.64
C LEU A 151 10.56 -12.60 -7.40
N GLY A 152 11.46 -12.10 -6.54
CA GLY A 152 11.65 -10.68 -6.33
C GLY A 152 12.00 -9.94 -7.64
N ALA A 153 12.89 -10.49 -8.45
CA ALA A 153 13.24 -9.92 -9.75
C ALA A 153 12.04 -9.92 -10.72
N ALA A 154 11.24 -10.99 -10.74
CA ALA A 154 10.05 -11.07 -11.59
C ALA A 154 8.97 -10.03 -11.21
N ILE A 155 8.71 -9.84 -9.91
CA ILE A 155 7.77 -8.83 -9.40
C ILE A 155 8.20 -7.44 -9.87
N HIS A 156 9.47 -7.09 -9.66
CA HIS A 156 9.97 -5.76 -9.99
C HIS A 156 10.18 -5.53 -11.51
N ALA A 157 10.35 -6.60 -12.28
CA ALA A 157 10.33 -6.51 -13.75
C ALA A 157 8.93 -6.20 -14.30
N GLN A 158 7.88 -6.79 -13.69
CA GLN A 158 6.49 -6.56 -14.08
C GLN A 158 5.95 -5.22 -13.57
N TYR A 159 6.32 -4.82 -12.35
CA TYR A 159 5.89 -3.57 -11.70
C TYR A 159 7.11 -2.77 -11.23
N PRO A 160 7.78 -2.01 -12.12
CA PRO A 160 9.01 -1.30 -11.78
C PRO A 160 8.83 -0.28 -10.64
N ARG A 161 9.88 -0.11 -9.82
CA ARG A 161 9.83 0.70 -8.59
C ARG A 161 9.78 2.21 -8.86
N HIS A 162 10.55 2.70 -9.83
CA HIS A 162 10.58 4.12 -10.18
C HIS A 162 10.91 5.05 -9.00
N SER A 163 11.90 4.70 -8.16
CA SER A 163 12.23 5.45 -6.95
C SER A 163 11.02 5.60 -6.02
N MET A 164 10.37 4.48 -5.72
CA MET A 164 9.03 4.48 -5.11
C MET A 164 9.02 5.15 -3.74
N ALA A 165 10.04 4.93 -2.90
CA ALA A 165 10.08 5.48 -1.56
C ALA A 165 10.23 7.00 -1.61
N THR A 166 11.08 7.50 -2.50
CA THR A 166 11.19 8.96 -2.72
C THR A 166 9.89 9.53 -3.27
N SER A 167 9.25 8.86 -4.23
CA SER A 167 8.00 9.32 -4.84
C SER A 167 6.85 9.42 -3.82
N VAL A 168 6.68 8.41 -2.96
CA VAL A 168 5.69 8.40 -1.89
C VAL A 168 6.01 9.50 -0.85
N VAL A 169 7.26 9.57 -0.38
CA VAL A 169 7.69 10.55 0.62
C VAL A 169 7.49 11.99 0.14
N ASP A 170 7.82 12.27 -1.12
CA ASP A 170 7.70 13.62 -1.69
C ASP A 170 6.25 14.10 -1.66
N VAL A 171 5.29 13.25 -2.07
CA VAL A 171 3.86 13.61 -2.05
C VAL A 171 3.35 13.77 -0.61
N ILE A 172 3.74 12.88 0.31
CA ILE A 172 3.36 13.02 1.74
C ILE A 172 3.86 14.35 2.30
N VAL A 173 5.13 14.70 2.06
CA VAL A 173 5.75 15.92 2.57
C VAL A 173 5.18 17.17 1.91
N GLU A 174 4.89 17.12 0.61
CA GLU A 174 4.22 18.21 -0.10
C GLU A 174 2.84 18.48 0.50
N GLN A 175 2.00 17.45 0.64
CA GLN A 175 0.67 17.59 1.24
C GLN A 175 0.75 18.09 2.69
N ALA A 176 1.66 17.55 3.51
CA ALA A 176 1.85 17.96 4.90
C ALA A 176 2.35 19.41 5.03
N THR A 177 3.20 19.86 4.10
CA THR A 177 3.72 21.23 4.08
C THR A 177 2.63 22.21 3.67
N ALA A 178 1.82 21.87 2.66
CA ALA A 178 0.70 22.69 2.21
C ALA A 178 -0.45 22.71 3.23
N ARG A 179 -0.67 21.60 3.96
CA ARG A 179 -1.78 21.41 4.90
C ARG A 179 -1.25 20.81 6.22
N PRO A 180 -0.79 21.66 7.16
CA PRO A 180 -0.20 21.18 8.41
C PRO A 180 -1.09 20.26 9.25
N ASP A 181 -2.42 20.38 9.15
CA ASP A 181 -3.38 19.50 9.83
C ASP A 181 -3.26 18.02 9.41
N LYS A 182 -2.69 17.75 8.23
CA LYS A 182 -2.40 16.38 7.75
C LYS A 182 -1.21 15.74 8.47
N ALA A 183 -0.40 16.54 9.16
CA ALA A 183 0.78 16.10 9.88
C ALA A 183 0.68 16.46 11.38
N PRO A 184 -0.30 15.90 12.11
CA PRO A 184 -0.37 16.09 13.55
C PRO A 184 0.91 15.54 14.22
N PRO A 185 1.32 16.09 15.37
CA PRO A 185 2.54 15.63 16.05
C PRO A 185 2.58 14.12 16.21
N PHE A 186 3.76 13.54 15.94
CA PHE A 186 4.04 12.10 16.00
C PHE A 186 3.37 11.23 14.91
N SER A 187 2.73 11.83 13.90
CA SER A 187 2.30 11.06 12.71
C SER A 187 3.48 10.74 11.77
N PRO A 188 3.35 9.75 10.88
CA PRO A 188 4.35 9.48 9.86
C PRO A 188 4.66 10.71 8.99
N ALA A 189 3.62 11.40 8.51
CA ALA A 189 3.77 12.62 7.72
C ALA A 189 4.52 13.73 8.47
N PHE A 190 4.28 13.87 9.78
CA PHE A 190 5.00 14.83 10.61
C PHE A 190 6.50 14.51 10.69
N SER A 191 6.86 13.24 10.93
CA SER A 191 8.25 12.80 10.98
C SER A 191 8.98 13.03 9.66
N LEU A 192 8.38 12.61 8.53
CA LEU A 192 8.95 12.80 7.18
C LEU A 192 9.15 14.28 6.85
N MET A 193 8.18 15.13 7.22
CA MET A 193 8.28 16.58 7.03
C MET A 193 9.44 17.18 7.83
N LEU A 194 9.66 16.76 9.09
CA LEU A 194 10.78 17.23 9.90
C LEU A 194 12.13 16.82 9.33
N GLU A 195 12.26 15.57 8.89
CA GLU A 195 13.49 15.04 8.27
C GLU A 195 13.84 15.82 6.98
N ARG A 196 12.84 16.06 6.11
CA ARG A 196 13.03 16.88 4.91
C ARG A 196 13.44 18.32 5.23
N ARG A 197 12.82 18.94 6.24
CA ARG A 197 13.18 20.31 6.68
C ARG A 197 14.60 20.41 7.23
N ALA A 198 15.16 19.32 7.78
CA ALA A 198 16.55 19.25 8.21
C ALA A 198 17.54 19.12 7.03
N GLY A 199 17.05 19.13 5.78
CA GLY A 199 17.87 18.96 4.57
C GLY A 199 18.33 17.52 4.37
N GLN A 200 17.69 16.55 5.03
CA GLN A 200 18.09 15.15 5.00
C GLN A 200 17.23 14.36 4.00
N ARG A 201 17.81 13.28 3.49
CA ARG A 201 17.03 12.18 2.94
C ARG A 201 16.36 11.45 4.09
N THR A 202 15.10 11.07 3.93
CA THR A 202 14.33 10.50 5.04
C THR A 202 14.85 9.13 5.44
N MET A 203 14.59 8.73 6.69
CA MET A 203 14.94 7.39 7.18
C MET A 203 14.27 6.30 6.33
N LEU A 204 13.05 6.56 5.85
CA LEU A 204 12.31 5.63 5.00
C LEU A 204 12.98 5.43 3.64
N GLU A 205 13.41 6.52 3.00
CA GLU A 205 14.15 6.45 1.74
C GLU A 205 15.52 5.77 1.91
N HIS A 206 16.22 6.04 3.02
CA HIS A 206 17.49 5.37 3.31
C HIS A 206 17.31 3.87 3.56
N ALA A 207 16.26 3.49 4.29
CA ALA A 207 15.91 2.11 4.52
C ALA A 207 15.56 1.38 3.22
N ALA A 208 14.82 2.01 2.30
CA ALA A 208 14.51 1.44 1.00
C ALA A 208 15.77 1.20 0.15
N ASP A 209 16.70 2.16 0.13
CA ASP A 209 17.98 2.03 -0.57
C ASP A 209 18.86 0.88 -0.06
N LEU A 210 18.91 0.72 1.26
CA LEU A 210 19.65 -0.38 1.90
C LEU A 210 18.88 -1.70 1.88
N GLY A 211 17.57 -1.63 1.62
CA GLY A 211 16.68 -2.78 1.53
C GLY A 211 16.98 -3.63 0.30
N ARG A 212 16.53 -4.88 0.34
CA ARG A 212 16.81 -5.88 -0.69
C ARG A 212 16.36 -5.45 -2.10
N TRP A 213 15.33 -4.61 -2.19
CA TRP A 213 14.73 -4.19 -3.46
C TRP A 213 15.28 -2.86 -4.00
N GLY A 214 15.98 -2.08 -3.18
CA GLY A 214 16.34 -0.70 -3.48
C GLY A 214 15.13 0.25 -3.52
N ASN A 215 15.34 1.45 -4.05
CA ASN A 215 14.30 2.47 -4.22
C ASN A 215 13.61 2.41 -5.58
#